data_AF-A0A4Q2ZE38-F1
#
_entry.id   AF-A0A4Q2ZE38-F1
#
_cell.length_a   1.000
_cell.length_b   1.000
_cell.length_c   1.000
_cell.angle_alpha   90.00
_cell.angle_beta   90.00
_cell.angle_gamma   90.00
#
_symmetry.space_group_name_H-M   'P 1'
#
loop_
_entity.id
_entity.type
_entity.pdbx_description
1 polymer ?
#
loop_
_entity_poly.entity_id
_entity_poly.type
_entity_poly.pdbx_seq_one_letter_code
_entity_poly.pdbx_strand_id
1 'polypeptide(L)'
;MNIRPTNRVVWLVIPLVPVAMMCGLMLLTGGPDQVDPATRGAKAPVMKKFSLSDPRSWDESTVWLGDGLDSLMDWKYNPWRRESDYPGERLEKLRQSDRPEDREEYERLMQQGREWHERILARYPELADKQDREMSREENGYRQWTELVKRVRDEQGDSMFSTKISWDMEGSLRRGTPLDAKETKAWVDSNRARIDEIRAIGLLPGQSAAGVTDSDREGSSGFSWQATDALMLDVSASMADGDSTRALESIRALNGLADHQSNIGPATMSNLLVAERMRLQMQSHVMAHIFPTLPEDQRAAWQEALNPTLQQPADFADALRGEWNLSMRHNLLPLLSDDKDPGTPRDGDHLAEAYTRHMQGLAQEADGMTLRDYAGSFQETAPVTSLSKQSNYLAQDMGMTTEYDVRRSFVVYQEQTGLTQAAFAIMNGQEIPLDPVYGLPYKWDPVKRELRLPDPPGGRKWRIRPMKVP
;
A
#
# COMPACT_ATOMS: atom_id res chain seq x y z
N MET A 1 -52.67 25.74 -52.30
CA MET A 1 -51.85 26.46 -51.29
C MET A 1 -50.70 25.54 -50.90
N ASN A 2 -49.53 25.71 -51.53
CA ASN A 2 -48.36 24.87 -51.26
C ASN A 2 -47.52 25.54 -50.16
N ILE A 3 -47.56 24.97 -48.96
CA ILE A 3 -46.73 25.40 -47.84
C ILE A 3 -45.31 24.92 -48.12
N ARG A 4 -44.41 25.85 -48.49
CA ARG A 4 -42.96 25.57 -48.53
C ARG A 4 -42.45 25.53 -47.09
N PRO A 5 -41.77 24.46 -46.66
CA PRO A 5 -41.11 24.46 -45.36
C PRO A 5 -39.98 25.49 -45.38
N THR A 6 -39.98 26.41 -44.43
CA THR A 6 -38.92 27.40 -44.28
C THR A 6 -37.65 26.70 -43.77
N ASN A 7 -36.52 26.97 -44.42
CA ASN A 7 -35.18 26.43 -44.10
C ASN A 7 -34.72 26.64 -42.63
N ARG A 8 -35.47 27.39 -41.81
CA ARG A 8 -35.22 27.55 -40.37
C ARG A 8 -35.66 26.35 -39.53
N VAL A 9 -36.64 25.57 -39.96
CA VAL A 9 -37.10 24.39 -39.20
C VAL A 9 -36.12 23.22 -39.34
N VAL A 10 -35.47 23.10 -40.50
CA VAL A 10 -34.51 22.03 -40.79
C VAL A 10 -33.28 22.10 -39.87
N TRP A 11 -32.81 23.31 -39.53
CA TRP A 11 -31.68 23.50 -38.61
C TRP A 11 -31.98 23.23 -37.12
N LEU A 12 -33.26 23.24 -36.72
CA LEU A 12 -33.67 22.90 -35.35
C LEU A 12 -33.93 21.40 -35.18
N VAL A 13 -34.38 20.73 -36.24
CA VAL A 13 -34.69 19.28 -36.21
C VAL A 13 -33.44 18.43 -36.40
N ILE A 14 -32.45 18.88 -37.19
CA ILE A 14 -31.20 18.14 -37.43
C ILE A 14 -30.39 17.85 -36.15
N PRO A 15 -30.28 18.71 -35.12
CA PRO A 15 -29.64 18.33 -33.86
C PRO A 15 -30.55 17.53 -32.91
N LEU A 16 -31.88 17.67 -33.02
CA LEU A 16 -32.83 16.95 -32.17
C LEU A 16 -33.01 15.48 -32.56
N VAL A 17 -32.89 15.13 -33.85
CA VAL A 17 -33.01 13.74 -34.30
C VAL A 17 -31.86 12.85 -33.80
N PRO A 18 -30.58 13.25 -33.87
CA PRO A 18 -29.48 12.52 -33.23
C PRO A 18 -29.67 12.41 -31.72
N VAL A 19 -30.09 13.48 -31.03
CA VAL A 19 -30.33 13.45 -29.58
C VAL A 19 -31.49 12.51 -29.24
N ALA A 20 -32.60 12.55 -29.98
CA ALA A 20 -33.74 11.67 -29.76
C ALA A 20 -33.42 10.21 -30.14
N MET A 21 -32.62 9.97 -31.18
CA MET A 21 -32.08 8.64 -31.50
C MET A 21 -31.13 8.16 -30.43
N MET A 22 -30.26 9.02 -29.88
CA MET A 22 -29.38 8.67 -28.78
C MET A 22 -30.15 8.40 -27.49
N CYS A 23 -31.15 9.20 -27.14
CA CYS A 23 -32.05 8.93 -26.02
C CYS A 23 -32.86 7.64 -26.23
N GLY A 24 -33.35 7.41 -27.46
CA GLY A 24 -34.07 6.19 -27.82
C GLY A 24 -33.17 4.95 -27.80
N LEU A 25 -31.92 5.08 -28.27
CA LEU A 25 -30.91 4.03 -28.18
C LEU A 25 -30.51 3.79 -26.72
N MET A 26 -30.28 4.82 -25.90
CA MET A 26 -30.01 4.68 -24.46
C MET A 26 -31.16 4.00 -23.70
N LEU A 27 -32.42 4.28 -24.08
CA LEU A 27 -33.60 3.61 -23.53
C LEU A 27 -33.74 2.16 -24.03
N LEU A 28 -33.20 1.83 -25.21
CA LEU A 28 -33.21 0.48 -25.80
C LEU A 28 -31.97 -0.36 -25.42
N THR A 29 -30.85 0.27 -25.04
CA THR A 29 -29.59 -0.38 -24.66
C THR A 29 -29.40 -0.51 -23.16
N GLY A 30 -30.10 0.26 -22.33
CA GLY A 30 -29.83 0.34 -20.89
C GLY A 30 -31.00 -0.03 -19.99
N GLY A 31 -31.32 -1.33 -19.89
CA GLY A 31 -31.58 -1.84 -18.54
C GLY A 31 -30.22 -1.94 -17.85
N PRO A 32 -30.03 -1.46 -16.60
CA PRO A 32 -28.79 -1.77 -15.89
C PRO A 32 -28.55 -3.28 -15.99
N ASP A 33 -27.32 -3.69 -16.29
CA ASP A 33 -26.87 -5.07 -16.10
C ASP A 33 -27.04 -5.36 -14.59
N GLN A 34 -28.28 -5.59 -14.14
CA GLN A 34 -28.59 -6.04 -12.80
C GLN A 34 -28.26 -7.52 -12.79
N VAL A 35 -26.96 -7.79 -12.78
CA VAL A 35 -26.46 -9.07 -12.30
C VAL A 35 -27.01 -9.18 -10.89
N ASP A 36 -27.84 -10.21 -10.68
CA ASP A 36 -28.38 -10.52 -9.36
C ASP A 36 -27.23 -10.52 -8.35
N PRO A 37 -27.27 -9.65 -7.32
CA PRO A 37 -26.22 -9.57 -6.30
C PRO A 37 -25.83 -10.94 -5.73
N ALA A 38 -26.80 -11.87 -5.64
CA ALA A 38 -26.57 -13.23 -5.15
C ALA A 38 -25.67 -14.09 -6.08
N THR A 39 -25.51 -13.70 -7.34
CA THR A 39 -24.75 -14.45 -8.36
C THR A 39 -23.40 -13.82 -8.72
N ARG A 40 -23.11 -12.62 -8.21
CA ARG A 40 -21.87 -11.87 -8.52
C ARG A 40 -20.61 -12.66 -8.18
N GLY A 41 -19.61 -12.59 -9.05
CA GLY A 41 -18.34 -13.31 -8.90
C GLY A 41 -18.41 -14.84 -9.02
N ALA A 42 -19.57 -15.46 -9.22
CA ALA A 42 -19.69 -16.90 -9.46
C ALA A 42 -19.12 -17.34 -10.82
N LYS A 43 -19.11 -16.42 -11.80
CA LYS A 43 -18.52 -16.60 -13.12
C LYS A 43 -17.73 -15.34 -13.46
N ALA A 44 -16.73 -15.49 -14.32
CA ALA A 44 -16.07 -14.31 -14.88
C ALA A 44 -17.11 -13.50 -15.66
N PRO A 45 -17.14 -12.16 -15.51
CA PRO A 45 -17.98 -11.33 -16.35
C PRO A 45 -17.60 -11.57 -17.81
N VAL A 46 -18.61 -11.58 -18.68
CA VAL A 46 -18.35 -11.73 -20.12
C VAL A 46 -17.47 -10.57 -20.53
N MET A 47 -16.29 -10.86 -21.08
CA MET A 47 -15.45 -9.84 -21.69
C MET A 47 -16.27 -9.20 -22.80
N LYS A 48 -16.67 -7.96 -22.58
CA LYS A 48 -17.29 -7.15 -23.61
C LYS A 48 -16.20 -6.96 -24.69
N LYS A 49 -16.56 -7.27 -25.93
CA LYS A 49 -15.72 -7.02 -27.10
C LYS A 49 -16.55 -6.17 -28.02
N PHE A 50 -16.07 -4.98 -28.33
CA PHE A 50 -16.71 -4.12 -29.31
C PHE A 50 -17.01 -4.89 -30.60
N SER A 51 -18.29 -4.93 -30.96
CA SER A 51 -18.79 -5.59 -32.16
C SER A 51 -19.80 -4.69 -32.86
N LEU A 52 -19.49 -4.30 -34.09
CA LEU A 52 -20.40 -3.52 -34.93
C LEU A 52 -21.73 -4.26 -35.22
N SER A 53 -21.76 -5.59 -35.06
CA SER A 53 -22.95 -6.42 -35.30
C SER A 53 -23.78 -6.72 -34.05
N ASP A 54 -23.28 -6.37 -32.85
CA ASP A 54 -24.01 -6.54 -31.59
C ASP A 54 -24.20 -5.17 -30.91
N PRO A 55 -25.37 -4.53 -31.03
CA PRO A 55 -25.65 -3.25 -30.38
C PRO A 55 -25.45 -3.24 -28.86
N ARG A 56 -25.48 -4.40 -28.18
CA ARG A 56 -25.19 -4.50 -26.74
C ARG A 56 -23.71 -4.37 -26.41
N SER A 57 -22.83 -4.63 -27.39
CA SER A 57 -21.40 -4.38 -27.26
C SER A 57 -21.02 -2.91 -27.52
N TRP A 58 -21.98 -2.08 -27.95
CA TRP A 58 -21.73 -0.67 -28.24
C TRP A 58 -21.63 0.18 -26.98
N ASP A 59 -21.97 -0.35 -25.79
CA ASP A 59 -21.68 0.30 -24.50
C ASP A 59 -20.19 0.68 -24.38
N GLU A 60 -19.26 -0.10 -24.96
CA GLU A 60 -17.84 0.25 -25.02
C GLU A 60 -17.54 1.44 -25.95
N SER A 61 -18.27 1.57 -27.07
CA SER A 61 -18.16 2.76 -27.94
C SER A 61 -18.94 3.96 -27.43
N THR A 62 -19.86 3.74 -26.49
CA THR A 62 -20.41 4.83 -25.68
C THR A 62 -19.43 5.29 -24.62
N VAL A 63 -18.18 4.81 -24.50
CA VAL A 63 -17.18 5.53 -23.69
C VAL A 63 -17.06 7.00 -24.13
N TRP A 64 -17.17 7.30 -25.44
CA TRP A 64 -17.18 8.70 -25.91
C TRP A 64 -18.49 9.46 -25.59
N LEU A 65 -19.62 8.75 -25.51
CA LEU A 65 -20.94 9.31 -25.17
C LEU A 65 -21.21 9.35 -23.66
N GLY A 66 -20.59 8.45 -22.91
CA GLY A 66 -20.58 8.27 -21.47
C GLY A 66 -19.58 9.22 -20.85
N ASP A 67 -18.39 9.39 -21.42
CA ASP A 67 -17.51 10.51 -21.10
C ASP A 67 -18.15 11.84 -21.46
N GLY A 68 -18.90 11.90 -22.57
CA GLY A 68 -19.67 13.10 -22.96
C GLY A 68 -20.82 13.41 -22.01
N LEU A 69 -21.55 12.38 -21.55
CA LEU A 69 -22.63 12.47 -20.59
C LEU A 69 -22.08 12.76 -19.18
N ASP A 70 -21.04 12.09 -18.74
CA ASP A 70 -20.36 12.32 -17.47
C ASP A 70 -19.66 13.69 -17.46
N SER A 71 -19.06 14.14 -18.57
CA SER A 71 -18.55 15.50 -18.71
C SER A 71 -19.68 16.54 -18.69
N LEU A 72 -20.85 16.20 -19.24
CA LEU A 72 -22.05 17.01 -19.10
C LEU A 72 -22.52 17.02 -17.65
N MET A 73 -22.53 15.88 -16.95
CA MET A 73 -22.91 15.73 -15.53
C MET A 73 -21.93 16.43 -14.58
N ASP A 74 -20.64 16.47 -14.91
CA ASP A 74 -19.60 17.14 -14.14
C ASP A 74 -19.45 18.63 -14.49
N TRP A 75 -20.12 19.10 -15.55
CA TRP A 75 -20.06 20.49 -15.96
C TRP A 75 -20.58 21.37 -14.83
N LYS A 76 -19.78 22.35 -14.39
CA LYS A 76 -20.08 23.23 -13.24
C LYS A 76 -21.45 23.94 -13.29
N TYR A 77 -22.06 24.04 -14.48
CA TYR A 77 -23.35 24.69 -14.70
C TYR A 77 -24.49 23.70 -15.04
N ASN A 78 -24.24 22.39 -14.98
CA ASN A 78 -25.30 21.41 -15.21
C ASN A 78 -26.28 21.39 -14.01
N PRO A 79 -27.57 21.70 -14.23
CA PRO A 79 -28.59 21.68 -13.17
C PRO A 79 -28.91 20.26 -12.64
N TRP A 80 -28.47 19.21 -13.35
CA TRP A 80 -28.52 17.81 -12.94
C TRP A 80 -27.18 17.27 -12.44
N ARG A 81 -26.18 18.14 -12.26
CA ARG A 81 -24.90 17.77 -11.67
C ARG A 81 -25.17 17.06 -10.36
N ARG A 82 -24.84 15.77 -10.30
CA ARG A 82 -24.66 15.12 -9.02
C ARG A 82 -23.45 15.78 -8.38
N GLU A 83 -23.52 16.13 -7.10
CA GLU A 83 -22.28 16.35 -6.37
C GLU A 83 -21.42 15.12 -6.64
N SER A 84 -20.12 15.35 -6.88
CA SER A 84 -19.21 14.26 -7.20
C SER A 84 -19.12 13.38 -5.95
N ASP A 85 -20.03 12.44 -5.84
CA ASP A 85 -20.11 11.51 -4.72
C ASP A 85 -18.93 10.55 -4.91
N TYR A 86 -17.93 10.69 -4.05
CA TYR A 86 -16.77 9.83 -4.04
C TYR A 86 -17.25 8.39 -3.77
N PRO A 87 -16.94 7.41 -4.64
CA PRO A 87 -17.42 6.05 -4.41
C PRO A 87 -17.02 5.56 -3.02
N GLY A 88 -17.99 5.02 -2.25
CA GLY A 88 -17.75 4.52 -0.90
C GLY A 88 -17.95 5.55 0.21
N GLU A 89 -18.28 6.81 -0.09
CA GLU A 89 -18.61 7.81 0.92
C GLU A 89 -19.77 7.35 1.82
N ARG A 90 -20.79 6.68 1.25
CA ARG A 90 -21.89 6.13 2.05
C ARG A 90 -21.41 5.01 2.97
N LEU A 91 -20.59 4.09 2.46
CA LEU A 91 -20.03 2.99 3.26
C LEU A 91 -19.22 3.53 4.45
N GLU A 92 -18.43 4.58 4.24
CA GLU A 92 -17.66 5.24 5.30
C GLU A 92 -18.57 5.90 6.35
N LYS A 93 -19.63 6.58 5.93
CA LYS A 93 -20.64 7.15 6.85
C LYS A 93 -21.33 6.06 7.67
N LEU A 94 -21.67 4.93 7.06
CA LEU A 94 -22.26 3.79 7.77
C LEU A 94 -21.28 3.22 8.81
N ARG A 95 -20.01 3.06 8.44
CA ARG A 95 -18.94 2.58 9.33
C ARG A 95 -18.76 3.47 10.56
N GLN A 96 -18.87 4.78 10.40
CA GLN A 96 -18.71 5.76 11.48
C GLN A 96 -20.00 6.01 12.28
N SER A 97 -21.15 5.44 11.87
CA SER A 97 -22.43 5.73 12.50
C SER A 97 -22.65 4.93 13.79
N ASP A 98 -23.17 5.62 14.81
CA ASP A 98 -23.61 4.99 16.06
C ASP A 98 -25.06 4.48 16.00
N ARG A 99 -25.76 4.73 14.89
CA ARG A 99 -27.16 4.32 14.72
C ARG A 99 -27.25 2.81 14.46
N PRO A 100 -28.08 2.06 15.21
CA PRO A 100 -28.21 0.61 15.03
C PRO A 100 -28.51 0.20 13.58
N GLU A 101 -29.40 0.92 12.91
CA GLU A 101 -29.80 0.66 11.53
C GLU A 101 -28.66 0.87 10.52
N ASP A 102 -27.78 1.83 10.75
CA ASP A 102 -26.63 2.09 9.88
C ASP A 102 -25.56 1.01 10.08
N ARG A 103 -25.38 0.55 11.33
CA ARG A 103 -24.47 -0.56 11.66
C ARG A 103 -24.98 -1.89 11.08
N GLU A 104 -26.27 -2.16 11.15
CA GLU A 104 -26.89 -3.34 10.53
C GLU A 104 -26.69 -3.34 9.01
N GLU A 105 -26.87 -2.18 8.37
CA GLU A 105 -26.62 -2.03 6.94
C GLU A 105 -25.14 -2.20 6.58
N TYR A 106 -24.22 -1.63 7.38
CA TYR A 106 -22.78 -1.82 7.20
C TYR A 106 -22.41 -3.31 7.26
N GLU A 107 -22.85 -4.01 8.31
CA GLU A 107 -22.59 -5.44 8.48
C GLU A 107 -23.19 -6.28 7.34
N ARG A 108 -24.37 -5.90 6.84
CA ARG A 108 -24.98 -6.53 5.66
C ARG A 108 -24.11 -6.37 4.41
N LEU A 109 -23.59 -5.16 4.15
CA LEU A 109 -22.71 -4.90 3.01
C LEU A 109 -21.37 -5.65 3.13
N MET A 110 -20.80 -5.68 4.33
CA MET A 110 -19.59 -6.46 4.64
C MET A 110 -19.82 -7.95 4.40
N GLN A 111 -20.97 -8.49 4.83
CA GLN A 111 -21.33 -9.88 4.59
C GLN A 111 -21.47 -10.20 3.09
N GLN A 112 -22.14 -9.33 2.33
CA GLN A 112 -22.25 -9.50 0.87
C GLN A 112 -20.89 -9.45 0.17
N GLY A 113 -20.01 -8.53 0.61
CA GLY A 113 -18.63 -8.46 0.14
C GLY A 113 -17.85 -9.74 0.42
N ARG A 114 -17.98 -10.33 1.62
CA ARG A 114 -17.36 -11.61 1.98
C ARG A 114 -17.85 -12.78 1.11
N GLU A 115 -19.15 -12.91 0.93
CA GLU A 115 -19.71 -13.98 0.10
C GLU A 115 -19.30 -13.84 -1.37
N TRP A 116 -19.20 -12.61 -1.86
CA TRP A 116 -18.68 -12.34 -3.20
C TRP A 116 -17.18 -12.69 -3.30
N HIS A 117 -16.39 -12.31 -2.29
CA HIS A 117 -14.98 -12.67 -2.20
C HIS A 117 -14.78 -14.19 -2.24
N GLU A 118 -15.53 -14.96 -1.46
CA GLU A 118 -15.44 -16.43 -1.45
C GLU A 118 -15.71 -17.04 -2.83
N ARG A 119 -16.68 -16.49 -3.58
CA ARG A 119 -16.96 -16.93 -4.95
C ARG A 119 -15.84 -16.60 -5.93
N ILE A 120 -15.19 -15.44 -5.78
CA ILE A 120 -14.00 -15.11 -6.58
C ILE A 120 -12.84 -16.02 -6.19
N LEU A 121 -12.59 -16.22 -4.90
CA LEU A 121 -11.50 -17.05 -4.41
C LEU A 121 -11.63 -18.51 -4.84
N ALA A 122 -12.86 -19.03 -4.94
CA ALA A 122 -13.12 -20.35 -5.52
C ALA A 122 -12.69 -20.46 -7.00
N ARG A 123 -12.64 -19.34 -7.74
CA ARG A 123 -12.13 -19.27 -9.12
C ARG A 123 -10.61 -19.01 -9.19
N TYR A 124 -10.04 -18.41 -8.16
CA TYR A 124 -8.63 -17.99 -8.06
C TYR A 124 -7.97 -18.50 -6.77
N PRO A 125 -7.91 -19.83 -6.53
CA PRO A 125 -7.42 -20.39 -5.28
C PRO A 125 -5.94 -20.06 -4.98
N GLU A 126 -5.14 -19.76 -6.00
CA GLU A 126 -3.75 -19.32 -5.87
C GLU A 126 -3.57 -17.92 -5.25
N LEU A 127 -4.66 -17.15 -5.11
CA LEU A 127 -4.67 -15.89 -4.38
C LEU A 127 -5.01 -16.05 -2.90
N ALA A 128 -5.31 -17.27 -2.42
CA ALA A 128 -5.67 -17.47 -1.02
C ALA A 128 -4.56 -17.05 -0.06
N ASP A 129 -4.96 -16.41 1.04
CA ASP A 129 -4.06 -16.11 2.15
C ASP A 129 -3.42 -17.39 2.70
N LYS A 130 -2.16 -17.28 3.11
CA LYS A 130 -1.52 -18.30 3.95
C LYS A 130 -2.22 -18.31 5.31
N GLN A 131 -2.44 -19.50 5.86
CA GLN A 131 -3.01 -19.62 7.20
C GLN A 131 -2.09 -18.97 8.23
N ASP A 132 -2.69 -18.24 9.16
CA ASP A 132 -1.98 -17.72 10.30
C ASP A 132 -1.39 -18.85 11.14
N ARG A 133 -0.19 -18.62 11.65
CA ARG A 133 0.41 -19.52 12.63
C ARG A 133 -0.23 -19.27 13.99
N GLU A 134 -0.83 -20.30 14.59
CA GLU A 134 -1.29 -20.17 15.99
C GLU A 134 -0.11 -19.90 16.93
N MET A 135 -0.31 -18.97 17.86
CA MET A 135 0.71 -18.55 18.81
C MET A 135 0.06 -18.06 20.11
N SER A 136 0.73 -18.30 21.24
CA SER A 136 0.29 -17.75 22.53
C SER A 136 0.33 -16.22 22.51
N ARG A 137 -0.47 -15.58 23.37
CA ARG A 137 -0.51 -14.11 23.45
C ARG A 137 0.82 -13.54 23.95
N GLU A 138 1.45 -14.25 24.87
CA GLU A 138 2.70 -13.87 25.54
C GLU A 138 3.88 -13.86 24.56
N GLU A 139 3.87 -14.72 23.55
CA GLU A 139 4.93 -14.83 22.55
C GLU A 139 4.67 -13.98 21.29
N ASN A 140 3.41 -13.61 21.03
CA ASN A 140 3.01 -12.89 19.82
C ASN A 140 3.17 -11.36 19.98
N GLY A 141 4.31 -10.85 19.55
CA GLY A 141 4.64 -9.42 19.55
C GLY A 141 3.75 -8.59 18.63
N TYR A 142 3.30 -9.12 17.48
CA TYR A 142 2.35 -8.38 16.63
C TYR A 142 1.01 -8.16 17.34
N ARG A 143 0.50 -9.17 18.04
CA ARG A 143 -0.74 -9.03 18.81
C ARG A 143 -0.57 -8.05 19.98
N GLN A 144 0.54 -8.12 20.72
CA GLN A 144 0.80 -7.15 21.79
C GLN A 144 0.96 -5.73 21.25
N TRP A 145 1.54 -5.58 20.05
CA TRP A 145 1.63 -4.31 19.35
C TRP A 145 0.24 -3.76 18.98
N THR A 146 -0.64 -4.55 18.39
CA THR A 146 -1.99 -4.09 18.02
C THR A 146 -2.84 -3.78 19.26
N GLU A 147 -2.71 -4.54 20.33
CA GLU A 147 -3.34 -4.26 21.63
C GLU A 147 -2.83 -2.93 22.24
N LEU A 148 -1.53 -2.66 22.17
CA LEU A 148 -0.94 -1.37 22.56
C LEU A 148 -1.52 -0.22 21.73
N VAL A 149 -1.51 -0.35 20.40
CA VAL A 149 -2.01 0.69 19.48
C VAL A 149 -3.48 0.99 19.74
N LYS A 150 -4.31 -0.04 19.91
CA LYS A 150 -5.72 0.10 20.22
C LYS A 150 -5.93 0.85 21.53
N ARG A 151 -5.26 0.41 22.61
CA ARG A 151 -5.35 1.07 23.91
C ARG A 151 -4.93 2.53 23.83
N VAL A 152 -3.85 2.85 23.13
CA VAL A 152 -3.38 4.23 22.99
C VAL A 152 -4.33 5.08 22.16
N ARG A 153 -4.91 4.51 21.09
CA ARG A 153 -5.92 5.21 20.30
C ARG A 153 -7.14 5.58 21.14
N ASP A 154 -7.62 4.63 21.95
CA ASP A 154 -8.76 4.84 22.84
C ASP A 154 -8.47 5.89 23.93
N GLU A 155 -7.22 5.94 24.44
CA GLU A 155 -6.80 6.86 25.50
C GLU A 155 -6.40 8.25 25.00
N GLN A 156 -5.73 8.36 23.84
CA GLN A 156 -5.00 9.56 23.41
C GLN A 156 -5.22 9.95 21.93
N GLY A 157 -6.03 9.20 21.18
CA GLY A 157 -6.26 9.43 19.75
C GLY A 157 -5.04 9.05 18.90
N ASP A 158 -4.69 9.87 17.91
CA ASP A 158 -3.70 9.50 16.88
C ASP A 158 -2.22 9.65 17.29
N SER A 159 -1.94 9.82 18.59
CA SER A 159 -0.57 10.01 19.09
C SER A 159 -0.17 8.93 20.07
N MET A 160 1.02 8.36 19.84
CA MET A 160 1.61 7.34 20.71
C MET A 160 2.15 7.91 22.04
N PHE A 161 2.46 9.20 22.05
CA PHE A 161 3.22 9.86 23.10
C PHE A 161 2.50 11.12 23.56
N SER A 162 2.47 11.35 24.88
CA SER A 162 1.86 12.54 25.47
C SER A 162 2.62 13.83 25.12
N THR A 163 3.93 13.72 24.89
CA THR A 163 4.79 14.82 24.46
C THR A 163 5.13 14.62 23.00
N LYS A 164 4.72 15.55 22.13
CA LYS A 164 5.02 15.50 20.70
C LYS A 164 6.53 15.62 20.45
N ILE A 165 7.03 14.87 19.48
CA ILE A 165 8.36 15.11 18.91
C ILE A 165 8.32 16.49 18.24
N SER A 166 9.34 17.32 18.48
CA SER A 166 9.43 18.63 17.84
C SER A 166 9.69 18.50 16.34
N TRP A 167 9.27 19.50 15.57
CA TRP A 167 9.54 19.55 14.13
C TRP A 167 11.03 19.50 13.79
N ASP A 168 11.88 20.03 14.67
CA ASP A 168 13.33 20.02 14.50
C ASP A 168 13.90 18.61 14.71
N MET A 169 13.47 17.89 15.76
CA MET A 169 13.85 16.50 15.96
C MET A 169 13.40 15.60 14.80
N GLU A 170 12.14 15.71 14.39
CA GLU A 170 11.59 14.95 13.26
C GLU A 170 12.33 15.29 11.96
N GLY A 171 12.60 16.58 11.72
CA GLY A 171 13.39 17.04 10.59
C GLY A 171 14.81 16.46 10.59
N SER A 172 15.44 16.33 11.77
CA SER A 172 16.77 15.75 11.93
C SER A 172 16.79 14.25 11.67
N LEU A 173 15.82 13.50 12.20
CA LEU A 173 15.66 12.08 11.91
C LEU A 173 15.48 11.84 10.40
N ARG A 174 14.57 12.59 9.77
CA ARG A 174 14.27 12.45 8.33
C ARG A 174 15.45 12.83 7.43
N ARG A 175 16.23 13.84 7.81
CA ARG A 175 17.37 14.32 7.00
C ARG A 175 18.69 13.59 7.30
N GLY A 176 18.77 12.84 8.39
CA GLY A 176 20.01 12.28 8.91
C GLY A 176 20.97 13.39 9.34
N THR A 177 20.45 14.43 10.00
CA THR A 177 21.28 15.50 10.59
C THR A 177 21.45 15.27 12.09
N PRO A 178 22.54 15.78 12.70
CA PRO A 178 22.76 15.62 14.14
C PRO A 178 21.55 16.08 14.97
N LEU A 179 21.20 15.29 15.98
CA LEU A 179 20.15 15.59 16.96
C LEU A 179 20.71 16.45 18.09
N ASP A 180 19.90 17.36 18.64
CA ASP A 180 20.24 18.03 19.90
C ASP A 180 20.15 17.02 21.04
N ALA A 181 21.29 16.70 21.65
CA ALA A 181 21.38 15.67 22.67
C ALA A 181 20.55 16.01 23.93
N LYS A 182 20.44 17.29 24.30
CA LYS A 182 19.71 17.72 25.49
C LYS A 182 18.21 17.64 25.27
N GLU A 183 17.73 18.13 24.12
CA GLU A 183 16.32 18.03 23.73
C GLU A 183 15.90 16.58 23.59
N THR A 184 16.70 15.78 22.88
CA THR A 184 16.45 14.35 22.68
C THR A 184 16.35 13.62 24.01
N LYS A 185 17.33 13.82 24.91
CA LYS A 185 17.32 13.19 26.23
C LYS A 185 16.09 13.60 27.05
N ALA A 186 15.75 14.89 27.08
CA ALA A 186 14.57 15.36 27.81
C ALA A 186 13.27 14.75 27.27
N TRP A 187 13.14 14.61 25.96
CA TRP A 187 11.98 13.98 25.33
C TRP A 187 11.92 12.48 25.65
N VAL A 188 13.04 11.77 25.51
CA VAL A 188 13.13 10.32 25.82
C VAL A 188 12.82 10.06 27.29
N ASP A 189 13.39 10.84 28.22
CA ASP A 189 13.15 10.69 29.65
C ASP A 189 11.67 10.94 30.01
N SER A 190 11.01 11.89 29.34
CA SER A 190 9.57 12.16 29.54
C SER A 190 8.66 11.05 29.00
N ASN A 191 9.13 10.23 28.06
CA ASN A 191 8.35 9.17 27.42
C ASN A 191 8.89 7.75 27.74
N ARG A 192 9.82 7.65 28.70
CA ARG A 192 10.61 6.45 29.00
C ARG A 192 9.76 5.18 29.14
N ALA A 193 8.67 5.25 29.91
CA ALA A 193 7.80 4.10 30.16
C ALA A 193 7.17 3.54 28.86
N ARG A 194 6.71 4.41 27.95
CA ARG A 194 6.14 3.98 26.68
C ARG A 194 7.22 3.43 25.75
N ILE A 195 8.39 4.05 25.70
CA ILE A 195 9.54 3.57 24.92
C ILE A 195 9.96 2.18 25.41
N ASP A 196 10.02 1.96 26.72
CA ASP A 196 10.38 0.66 27.30
C ASP A 196 9.34 -0.42 27.00
N GLU A 197 8.04 -0.09 27.00
CA GLU A 197 6.98 -1.03 26.58
C GLU A 197 7.08 -1.38 25.09
N ILE A 198 7.26 -0.39 24.22
CA ILE A 198 7.46 -0.59 22.78
C ILE A 198 8.69 -1.48 22.53
N ARG A 199 9.79 -1.21 23.25
CA ARG A 199 11.02 -1.99 23.16
C ARG A 199 10.80 -3.43 23.61
N ALA A 200 10.09 -3.65 24.71
CA ALA A 200 9.76 -5.00 25.18
C ALA A 200 8.94 -5.78 24.14
N ILE A 201 7.94 -5.15 23.51
CA ILE A 201 7.14 -5.76 22.43
C ILE A 201 8.02 -6.09 21.22
N GLY A 202 8.88 -5.15 20.80
CA GLY A 202 9.80 -5.34 19.68
C GLY A 202 10.84 -6.45 19.92
N LEU A 203 11.13 -6.80 21.18
CA LEU A 203 12.05 -7.89 21.51
C LEU A 203 11.37 -9.26 21.59
N LEU A 204 10.04 -9.34 21.43
CA LEU A 204 9.34 -10.62 21.39
C LEU A 204 9.67 -11.38 20.09
N PRO A 205 9.91 -12.70 20.17
CA PRO A 205 10.42 -13.47 19.03
C PRO A 205 9.34 -13.94 18.05
N GLY A 206 8.07 -13.80 18.41
CA GLY A 206 6.94 -14.36 17.68
C GLY A 206 6.05 -13.30 17.08
N GLN A 207 5.51 -13.60 15.91
CA GLN A 207 4.59 -12.74 15.17
C GLN A 207 3.55 -13.58 14.45
N SER A 208 2.29 -13.18 14.57
CA SER A 208 1.17 -13.80 13.88
C SER A 208 -0.04 -12.88 13.90
N ALA A 209 -0.76 -12.80 12.78
CA ALA A 209 -2.04 -12.09 12.71
C ALA A 209 -3.21 -12.89 13.33
N ALA A 210 -2.97 -14.14 13.78
CA ALA A 210 -4.00 -14.96 14.40
C ALA A 210 -4.73 -14.23 15.54
N GLY A 211 -6.04 -14.06 15.39
CA GLY A 211 -6.91 -13.41 16.37
C GLY A 211 -6.83 -11.88 16.39
N VAL A 212 -6.15 -11.26 15.43
CA VAL A 212 -6.16 -9.81 15.18
C VAL A 212 -7.20 -9.51 14.12
N THR A 213 -8.07 -8.52 14.34
CA THR A 213 -9.06 -8.11 13.34
C THR A 213 -8.40 -7.31 12.23
N ASP A 214 -8.88 -7.40 10.99
CA ASP A 214 -8.32 -6.63 9.87
C ASP A 214 -8.35 -5.10 10.12
N SER A 215 -9.36 -4.59 10.84
CA SER A 215 -9.42 -3.19 11.27
C SER A 215 -8.28 -2.79 12.22
N ASP A 216 -7.87 -3.69 13.13
CA ASP A 216 -6.74 -3.45 14.02
C ASP A 216 -5.41 -3.49 13.24
N ARG A 217 -5.34 -4.26 12.14
CA ARG A 217 -4.15 -4.36 11.27
C ARG A 217 -3.93 -3.06 10.50
N GLU A 218 -4.97 -2.54 9.83
CA GLU A 218 -4.92 -1.31 9.03
C GLU A 218 -4.52 -0.08 9.87
N GLY A 219 -5.05 0.03 11.09
CA GLY A 219 -4.80 1.18 11.96
C GLY A 219 -3.39 1.26 12.55
N SER A 220 -2.54 0.25 12.37
CA SER A 220 -1.25 0.17 13.07
C SER A 220 -0.11 0.97 12.41
N SER A 221 -0.19 1.23 11.10
CA SER A 221 0.93 1.81 10.32
C SER A 221 1.41 3.17 10.82
N GLY A 222 0.50 4.09 11.14
CA GLY A 222 0.85 5.43 11.65
C GLY A 222 1.58 5.40 12.99
N PHE A 223 1.21 4.44 13.84
CA PHE A 223 1.82 4.21 15.14
C PHE A 223 3.20 3.55 15.02
N SER A 224 3.40 2.69 14.02
CA SER A 224 4.71 2.06 13.75
C SER A 224 5.77 3.10 13.40
N TRP A 225 5.40 4.17 12.68
CA TRP A 225 6.30 5.30 12.41
C TRP A 225 6.70 6.05 13.69
N GLN A 226 5.73 6.33 14.56
CA GLN A 226 6.00 7.02 15.83
C GLN A 226 6.90 6.18 16.75
N ALA A 227 6.66 4.86 16.84
CA ALA A 227 7.55 3.97 17.58
C ALA A 227 8.95 3.90 16.98
N THR A 228 9.05 3.93 15.65
CA THR A 228 10.35 3.95 14.96
C THR A 228 11.15 5.18 15.38
N ASP A 229 10.55 6.37 15.25
CA ASP A 229 11.21 7.61 15.63
C ASP A 229 11.60 7.62 17.12
N ALA A 230 10.71 7.13 18.00
CA ALA A 230 10.97 7.09 19.43
C ALA A 230 12.14 6.16 19.81
N LEU A 231 12.23 4.97 19.22
CA LEU A 231 13.35 4.06 19.47
C LEU A 231 14.66 4.61 18.88
N MET A 232 14.62 5.31 17.73
CA MET A 232 15.79 5.98 17.17
C MET A 232 16.29 7.15 18.05
N LEU A 233 15.37 7.90 18.68
CA LEU A 233 15.71 8.92 19.68
C LEU A 233 16.31 8.26 20.93
N ASP A 234 15.77 7.13 21.39
CA ASP A 234 16.33 6.38 22.53
C ASP A 234 17.74 5.84 22.25
N VAL A 235 18.01 5.36 21.03
CA VAL A 235 19.36 4.99 20.57
C VAL A 235 20.30 6.19 20.69
N SER A 236 19.89 7.35 20.17
CA SER A 236 20.72 8.56 20.17
C SER A 236 21.01 9.07 21.59
N ALA A 237 19.99 9.09 22.46
CA ALA A 237 20.14 9.48 23.86
C ALA A 237 21.05 8.51 24.63
N SER A 238 20.86 7.20 24.45
CA SER A 238 21.65 6.17 25.13
C SER A 238 23.11 6.21 24.70
N MET A 239 23.37 6.41 23.40
CA MET A 239 24.74 6.59 22.89
C MET A 239 25.41 7.86 23.44
N ALA A 240 24.67 8.96 23.58
CA ALA A 240 25.19 10.19 24.18
C ALA A 240 25.55 10.01 25.68
N ASP A 241 24.82 9.15 26.38
CA ASP A 241 25.07 8.79 27.78
C ASP A 241 26.14 7.67 27.93
N GLY A 242 26.66 7.13 26.82
CA GLY A 242 27.64 6.04 26.82
C GLY A 242 27.06 4.64 27.07
N ASP A 243 25.73 4.50 27.05
CA ASP A 243 25.03 3.23 27.21
C ASP A 243 24.80 2.55 25.84
N SER A 244 25.88 1.99 25.28
CA SER A 244 25.80 1.28 23.99
C SER A 244 24.99 -0.01 24.05
N THR A 245 24.80 -0.59 25.25
CA THR A 245 24.02 -1.81 25.45
C THR A 245 22.54 -1.53 25.25
N ARG A 246 22.01 -0.49 25.92
CA ARG A 246 20.62 -0.07 25.71
C ARG A 246 20.37 0.37 24.28
N ALA A 247 21.30 1.12 23.70
CA ALA A 247 21.17 1.55 22.31
C ALA A 247 21.06 0.35 21.35
N LEU A 248 21.89 -0.68 21.54
CA LEU A 248 21.83 -1.91 20.75
C LEU A 248 20.51 -2.69 20.96
N GLU A 249 19.99 -2.75 22.19
CA GLU A 249 18.67 -3.35 22.46
C GLU A 249 17.54 -2.63 21.73
N SER A 250 17.58 -1.29 21.68
CA SER A 250 16.57 -0.50 20.96
C SER A 250 16.63 -0.72 19.45
N ILE A 251 17.82 -0.96 18.88
CA ILE A 251 17.98 -1.40 17.47
C ILE A 251 17.39 -2.79 17.24
N ARG A 252 17.64 -3.74 18.15
CA ARG A 252 17.05 -5.09 18.05
C ARG A 252 15.52 -5.03 18.12
N ALA A 253 14.98 -4.21 19.02
CA ALA A 253 13.54 -4.01 19.13
C ALA A 253 12.94 -3.34 17.88
N LEU A 254 13.63 -2.39 17.26
CA LEU A 254 13.22 -1.79 15.99
C LEU A 254 13.10 -2.85 14.88
N ASN A 255 14.10 -3.73 14.77
CA ASN A 255 14.07 -4.82 13.81
C ASN A 255 12.93 -5.81 14.10
N GLY A 256 12.72 -6.18 15.36
CA GLY A 256 11.60 -7.05 15.71
C GLY A 256 10.23 -6.39 15.49
N LEU A 257 10.07 -5.08 15.70
CA LEU A 257 8.84 -4.37 15.31
C LEU A 257 8.64 -4.37 13.79
N ALA A 258 9.70 -4.26 12.99
CA ALA A 258 9.60 -4.40 11.54
C ALA A 258 9.21 -5.83 11.14
N ASP A 259 9.72 -6.85 11.82
CA ASP A 259 9.32 -8.25 11.63
C ASP A 259 7.87 -8.49 12.03
N HIS A 260 7.39 -7.84 13.10
CA HIS A 260 5.98 -7.84 13.49
C HIS A 260 5.08 -7.19 12.45
N GLN A 261 5.61 -6.47 11.46
CA GLN A 261 4.83 -5.98 10.32
C GLN A 261 4.92 -6.96 9.15
N SER A 262 6.13 -7.41 8.77
CA SER A 262 6.32 -8.18 7.53
C SER A 262 6.07 -9.68 7.65
N ASN A 263 6.16 -10.28 8.84
CA ASN A 263 6.24 -11.75 9.01
C ASN A 263 5.03 -12.35 9.73
N ILE A 264 3.86 -11.71 9.66
CA ILE A 264 2.65 -12.06 10.44
C ILE A 264 1.78 -13.17 9.85
N GLY A 265 2.20 -13.81 8.74
CA GLY A 265 1.37 -14.73 7.97
C GLY A 265 0.94 -14.06 6.65
N PRO A 266 -0.34 -13.69 6.48
CA PRO A 266 -0.81 -12.97 5.30
C PRO A 266 -0.50 -11.47 5.43
N ALA A 267 0.78 -11.10 5.55
CA ALA A 267 1.20 -9.70 5.57
C ALA A 267 0.70 -9.00 4.29
N THR A 268 0.28 -7.75 4.40
CA THR A 268 -0.09 -6.98 3.21
C THR A 268 1.14 -6.32 2.61
N MET A 269 1.03 -5.91 1.35
CA MET A 269 2.00 -5.05 0.70
C MET A 269 2.26 -3.79 1.53
N SER A 270 1.21 -3.18 2.09
CA SER A 270 1.35 -2.04 2.99
C SER A 270 2.20 -2.36 4.24
N ASN A 271 1.96 -3.50 4.90
CA ASN A 271 2.78 -3.91 6.05
C ASN A 271 4.25 -4.11 5.68
N LEU A 272 4.51 -4.74 4.53
CA LEU A 272 5.86 -4.97 4.03
C LEU A 272 6.60 -3.66 3.78
N LEU A 273 5.96 -2.71 3.09
CA LEU A 273 6.56 -1.40 2.80
C LEU A 273 6.80 -0.58 4.08
N VAL A 274 5.94 -0.73 5.10
CA VAL A 274 6.16 -0.14 6.43
C VAL A 274 7.43 -0.73 7.04
N ALA A 275 7.52 -2.06 7.13
CA ALA A 275 8.67 -2.76 7.70
C ALA A 275 10.00 -2.37 7.00
N GLU A 276 10.00 -2.34 5.67
CA GLU A 276 11.20 -2.01 4.89
C GLU A 276 11.67 -0.58 5.16
N ARG A 277 10.76 0.39 5.22
CA ARG A 277 11.16 1.77 5.53
C ARG A 277 11.62 1.94 6.99
N MET A 278 11.07 1.17 7.94
CA MET A 278 11.62 1.15 9.31
C MET A 278 13.07 0.67 9.30
N ARG A 279 13.36 -0.45 8.62
CA ARG A 279 14.71 -1.01 8.50
C ARG A 279 15.67 -0.04 7.82
N LEU A 280 15.25 0.62 6.73
CA LEU A 280 16.09 1.60 6.04
C LEU A 280 16.45 2.81 6.90
N GLN A 281 15.47 3.37 7.62
CA GLN A 281 15.70 4.53 8.47
C GLN A 281 16.69 4.18 9.59
N MET A 282 16.50 3.01 10.20
CA MET A 282 17.40 2.46 11.21
C MET A 282 18.82 2.25 10.65
N GLN A 283 18.96 1.50 9.55
CA GLN A 283 20.26 1.22 8.92
C GLN A 283 21.00 2.50 8.52
N SER A 284 20.30 3.44 7.89
CA SER A 284 20.87 4.73 7.47
C SER A 284 21.40 5.53 8.66
N HIS A 285 20.62 5.61 9.74
CA HIS A 285 21.03 6.34 10.94
C HIS A 285 22.21 5.66 11.64
N VAL A 286 22.15 4.34 11.83
CA VAL A 286 23.23 3.60 12.50
C VAL A 286 24.54 3.71 11.72
N MET A 287 24.49 3.57 10.39
CA MET A 287 25.66 3.74 9.52
C MET A 287 26.24 5.16 9.55
N ALA A 288 25.37 6.18 9.53
CA ALA A 288 25.82 7.57 9.43
C ALA A 288 26.28 8.16 10.76
N HIS A 289 25.67 7.77 11.88
CA HIS A 289 25.84 8.46 13.17
C HIS A 289 26.39 7.58 14.28
N ILE A 290 26.10 6.28 14.28
CA ILE A 290 26.49 5.41 15.38
C ILE A 290 27.81 4.70 15.07
N PHE A 291 27.90 3.98 13.95
CA PHE A 291 29.11 3.23 13.57
C PHE A 291 30.41 4.02 13.61
N PRO A 292 30.49 5.28 13.15
CA PRO A 292 31.73 6.07 13.23
C PRO A 292 32.24 6.26 14.66
N THR A 293 31.37 6.14 15.66
CA THR A 293 31.69 6.34 17.08
C THR A 293 31.87 5.02 17.84
N LEU A 294 31.53 3.89 17.23
CA LEU A 294 31.59 2.58 17.90
C LEU A 294 33.03 2.08 18.02
N PRO A 295 33.41 1.59 19.23
CA PRO A 295 34.60 0.75 19.41
C PRO A 295 34.60 -0.47 18.49
N GLU A 296 35.78 -0.89 18.04
CA GLU A 296 35.93 -1.98 17.07
C GLU A 296 35.34 -3.32 17.55
N ASP A 297 35.49 -3.62 18.84
CA ASP A 297 34.98 -4.83 19.50
C ASP A 297 33.44 -4.89 19.58
N GLN A 298 32.76 -3.76 19.42
CA GLN A 298 31.28 -3.70 19.43
C GLN A 298 30.68 -3.81 18.03
N ARG A 299 31.44 -3.53 16.97
CA ARG A 299 30.90 -3.40 15.60
C ARG A 299 30.19 -4.65 15.11
N ALA A 300 30.69 -5.84 15.43
CA ALA A 300 30.08 -7.10 15.01
C ALA A 300 28.65 -7.26 15.56
N ALA A 301 28.43 -6.96 16.84
CA ALA A 301 27.11 -7.05 17.46
C ALA A 301 26.10 -6.07 16.85
N TRP A 302 26.56 -4.88 16.44
CA TRP A 302 25.73 -3.89 15.74
C TRP A 302 25.43 -4.29 14.29
N GLN A 303 26.40 -4.88 13.57
CA GLN A 303 26.16 -5.43 12.24
C GLN A 303 25.12 -6.56 12.30
N GLU A 304 25.26 -7.47 13.26
CA GLU A 304 24.30 -8.55 13.52
C GLU A 304 22.92 -7.99 13.90
N ALA A 305 22.86 -6.99 14.79
CA ALA A 305 21.59 -6.41 15.20
C ALA A 305 20.85 -5.68 14.08
N LEU A 306 21.56 -5.11 13.10
CA LEU A 306 20.94 -4.51 11.91
C LEU A 306 20.41 -5.54 10.91
N ASN A 307 21.04 -6.71 10.84
CA ASN A 307 20.64 -7.87 10.02
C ASN A 307 20.08 -7.51 8.63
N PRO A 308 20.83 -6.79 7.76
CA PRO A 308 20.32 -6.42 6.44
C PRO A 308 20.05 -7.68 5.61
N THR A 309 18.77 -8.04 5.47
CA THR A 309 18.32 -9.26 4.80
C THR A 309 17.58 -8.90 3.53
N LEU A 310 18.00 -9.48 2.41
CA LEU A 310 17.32 -9.30 1.13
C LEU A 310 16.03 -10.13 1.12
N GLN A 311 14.94 -9.50 0.73
CA GLN A 311 13.67 -10.17 0.49
C GLN A 311 13.64 -10.72 -0.94
N GLN A 312 13.07 -11.91 -1.08
CA GLN A 312 12.87 -12.50 -2.39
C GLN A 312 11.59 -11.97 -3.03
N PRO A 313 11.51 -11.89 -4.36
CA PRO A 313 10.26 -11.59 -5.06
C PRO A 313 9.08 -12.47 -4.62
N ALA A 314 9.31 -13.72 -4.23
CA ALA A 314 8.27 -14.59 -3.66
C ALA A 314 7.65 -14.04 -2.36
N ASP A 315 8.44 -13.40 -1.49
CA ASP A 315 7.92 -12.76 -0.27
C ASP A 315 7.02 -11.57 -0.63
N PHE A 316 7.36 -10.84 -1.71
CA PHE A 316 6.54 -9.77 -2.25
C PHE A 316 5.25 -10.30 -2.89
N ALA A 317 5.30 -11.46 -3.56
CA ALA A 317 4.13 -12.15 -4.10
C ALA A 317 3.11 -12.49 -3.00
N ASP A 318 3.58 -12.99 -1.86
CA ASP A 318 2.72 -13.24 -0.70
C ASP A 318 2.09 -11.96 -0.17
N ALA A 319 2.87 -10.86 -0.11
CA ALA A 319 2.36 -9.57 0.33
C ALA A 319 1.29 -9.00 -0.62
N LEU A 320 1.43 -9.23 -1.93
CA LEU A 320 0.42 -8.88 -2.94
C LEU A 320 -0.87 -9.68 -2.75
N ARG A 321 -0.77 -10.99 -2.46
CA ARG A 321 -1.94 -11.82 -2.13
C ARG A 321 -2.65 -11.31 -0.88
N GLY A 322 -1.90 -10.98 0.18
CA GLY A 322 -2.45 -10.40 1.41
C GLY A 322 -3.15 -9.06 1.17
N GLU A 323 -2.54 -8.19 0.36
CA GLU A 323 -3.13 -6.89 -0.02
C GLU A 323 -4.44 -7.07 -0.82
N TRP A 324 -4.46 -8.00 -1.78
CA TRP A 324 -5.67 -8.30 -2.55
C TRP A 324 -6.79 -8.83 -1.65
N ASN A 325 -6.51 -9.79 -0.77
CA ASN A 325 -7.52 -10.36 0.13
C ASN A 325 -8.07 -9.29 1.10
N LEU A 326 -7.22 -8.43 1.67
CA LEU A 326 -7.66 -7.33 2.52
C LEU A 326 -8.54 -6.35 1.73
N SER A 327 -8.00 -5.83 0.62
CA SER A 327 -8.65 -4.82 -0.22
C SER A 327 -9.99 -5.30 -0.78
N MET A 328 -10.09 -6.54 -1.24
CA MET A 328 -11.35 -7.10 -1.75
C MET A 328 -12.39 -7.24 -0.65
N ARG A 329 -12.02 -7.85 0.49
CA ARG A 329 -12.97 -8.20 1.56
C ARG A 329 -13.47 -6.98 2.32
N HIS A 330 -12.62 -5.97 2.53
CA HIS A 330 -12.91 -4.86 3.43
C HIS A 330 -13.24 -3.55 2.74
N ASN A 331 -12.73 -3.35 1.52
CA ASN A 331 -12.83 -2.08 0.83
C ASN A 331 -13.67 -2.21 -0.44
N LEU A 332 -13.17 -2.94 -1.44
CA LEU A 332 -13.75 -2.93 -2.78
C LEU A 332 -15.12 -3.63 -2.85
N LEU A 333 -15.24 -4.88 -2.42
CA LEU A 333 -16.50 -5.62 -2.62
C LEU A 333 -17.66 -5.12 -1.76
N PRO A 334 -17.47 -4.71 -0.49
CA PRO A 334 -18.52 -4.05 0.28
C PRO A 334 -19.01 -2.76 -0.40
N LEU A 335 -18.10 -1.92 -0.91
CA LEU A 335 -18.43 -0.71 -1.67
C LEU A 335 -19.25 -1.07 -2.91
N LEU A 336 -18.78 -2.05 -3.70
CA LEU A 336 -19.48 -2.48 -4.91
C LEU A 336 -20.83 -3.17 -4.65
N SER A 337 -21.06 -3.63 -3.41
CA SER A 337 -22.32 -4.21 -2.96
C SER A 337 -23.35 -3.15 -2.54
N ASP A 338 -22.94 -1.90 -2.38
CA ASP A 338 -23.82 -0.79 -2.02
C ASP A 338 -24.54 -0.24 -3.25
N ASP A 339 -25.73 -0.79 -3.53
CA ASP A 339 -26.61 -0.36 -4.62
C ASP A 339 -27.34 0.96 -4.34
N LYS A 340 -27.27 1.46 -3.10
CA LYS A 340 -27.87 2.73 -2.67
C LYS A 340 -26.88 3.89 -2.78
N ASP A 341 -25.58 3.61 -2.84
CA ASP A 341 -24.56 4.64 -3.07
C ASP A 341 -24.56 5.04 -4.57
N PRO A 342 -24.90 6.30 -4.89
CA PRO A 342 -24.88 6.79 -6.27
C PRO A 342 -23.48 6.79 -6.91
N GLY A 343 -22.42 6.74 -6.11
CA GLY A 343 -21.03 6.63 -6.52
C GLY A 343 -20.60 5.20 -6.88
N THR A 344 -21.39 4.18 -6.52
CA THR A 344 -21.07 2.78 -6.86
C THR A 344 -21.12 2.57 -8.38
N PRO A 345 -20.03 2.09 -9.01
CA PRO A 345 -20.00 1.86 -10.44
C PRO A 345 -20.94 0.73 -10.86
N ARG A 346 -21.55 0.88 -12.03
CA ARG A 346 -22.49 -0.11 -12.59
C ARG A 346 -21.80 -1.38 -13.06
N ASP A 347 -20.52 -1.30 -13.41
CA ASP A 347 -19.68 -2.39 -13.91
C ASP A 347 -18.75 -2.95 -12.81
N GLY A 348 -19.23 -2.97 -11.56
CA GLY A 348 -18.46 -3.47 -10.40
C GLY A 348 -17.92 -4.89 -10.57
N ASP A 349 -18.64 -5.79 -11.26
CA ASP A 349 -18.14 -7.14 -11.57
C ASP A 349 -16.89 -7.10 -12.47
N HIS A 350 -16.86 -6.22 -13.46
CA HIS A 350 -15.71 -6.03 -14.35
C HIS A 350 -14.53 -5.41 -13.61
N LEU A 351 -14.77 -4.44 -12.72
CA LEU A 351 -13.73 -3.86 -11.87
C LEU A 351 -13.11 -4.90 -10.93
N ALA A 352 -13.93 -5.67 -10.21
CA ALA A 352 -13.48 -6.71 -9.30
C ALA A 352 -12.66 -7.79 -10.03
N GLU A 353 -13.11 -8.22 -11.21
CA GLU A 353 -12.38 -9.18 -12.06
C GLU A 353 -11.05 -8.59 -12.58
N ALA A 354 -11.04 -7.33 -13.02
CA ALA A 354 -9.85 -6.67 -13.52
C ALA A 354 -8.79 -6.51 -12.42
N TYR A 355 -9.20 -6.09 -11.22
CA TYR A 355 -8.30 -5.99 -10.06
C TYR A 355 -7.76 -7.37 -9.63
N THR A 356 -8.62 -8.39 -9.62
CA THR A 356 -8.22 -9.77 -9.30
C THR A 356 -7.16 -10.28 -10.27
N ARG A 357 -7.36 -10.12 -11.59
CA ARG A 357 -6.39 -10.52 -12.60
C ARG A 357 -5.11 -9.71 -12.53
N HIS A 358 -5.19 -8.43 -12.20
CA HIS A 358 -4.02 -7.58 -12.01
C HIS A 358 -3.15 -8.10 -10.87
N MET A 359 -3.72 -8.31 -9.69
CA MET A 359 -3.00 -8.81 -8.52
C MET A 359 -2.49 -10.24 -8.73
N GLN A 360 -3.26 -11.09 -9.41
CA GLN A 360 -2.82 -12.43 -9.83
C GLN A 360 -1.59 -12.37 -10.73
N GLY A 361 -1.60 -11.51 -11.76
CA GLY A 361 -0.47 -11.34 -12.68
C GLY A 361 0.79 -10.86 -11.94
N LEU A 362 0.65 -9.82 -11.10
CA LEU A 362 1.77 -9.30 -10.30
C LEU A 362 2.35 -10.36 -9.34
N ALA A 363 1.49 -11.13 -8.66
CA ALA A 363 1.94 -12.18 -7.76
C ALA A 363 2.63 -13.33 -8.52
N GLN A 364 2.08 -13.77 -9.65
CA GLN A 364 2.68 -14.81 -10.49
C GLN A 364 4.03 -14.40 -11.08
N GLU A 365 4.15 -13.15 -11.50
CA GLU A 365 5.41 -12.57 -11.98
C GLU A 365 6.48 -12.61 -10.88
N ALA A 366 6.11 -12.22 -9.67
CA ALA A 366 7.03 -12.16 -8.54
C ALA A 366 7.45 -13.56 -8.01
N ASP A 367 6.53 -14.53 -7.95
CA ASP A 367 6.79 -15.86 -7.35
C ASP A 367 7.82 -16.72 -8.11
N GLY A 368 8.04 -16.42 -9.40
CA GLY A 368 8.89 -17.21 -10.30
C GLY A 368 10.24 -16.59 -10.66
N MET A 369 10.54 -15.38 -10.16
CA MET A 369 11.68 -14.59 -10.64
C MET A 369 12.80 -14.44 -9.61
N THR A 370 14.04 -14.36 -10.10
CA THR A 370 15.13 -13.81 -9.30
C THR A 370 14.91 -12.31 -9.11
N LEU A 371 15.52 -11.72 -8.08
CA LEU A 371 15.45 -10.27 -7.87
C LEU A 371 15.89 -9.47 -9.11
N ARG A 372 16.88 -9.98 -9.85
CA ARG A 372 17.38 -9.38 -11.08
C ARG A 372 16.38 -9.44 -12.23
N ASP A 373 15.78 -10.60 -12.44
CA ASP A 373 14.78 -10.77 -13.50
C ASP A 373 13.54 -9.92 -13.17
N TYR A 374 13.15 -9.90 -11.90
CA TYR A 374 12.01 -9.12 -11.42
C TYR A 374 12.25 -7.61 -11.55
N ALA A 375 13.46 -7.11 -11.27
CA ALA A 375 13.78 -5.69 -11.45
C ALA A 375 13.87 -5.27 -12.93
N GLY A 376 14.21 -6.22 -13.82
CA GLY A 376 14.31 -6.01 -15.26
C GLY A 376 13.02 -6.24 -16.04
N SER A 377 11.99 -6.80 -15.40
CA SER A 377 10.74 -7.15 -16.06
C SER A 377 9.88 -5.92 -16.43
N PHE A 378 9.01 -6.10 -17.42
CA PHE A 378 7.99 -5.11 -17.75
C PHE A 378 6.82 -5.24 -16.80
N GLN A 379 6.31 -4.11 -16.30
CA GLN A 379 5.11 -4.09 -15.50
C GLN A 379 3.94 -4.64 -16.32
N GLU A 380 3.37 -5.76 -15.87
CA GLU A 380 2.11 -6.24 -16.41
C GLU A 380 0.97 -5.35 -15.89
N THR A 381 0.20 -4.77 -16.80
CA THR A 381 -0.98 -3.96 -16.46
C THR A 381 -2.23 -4.64 -16.99
N ALA A 382 -3.23 -4.80 -16.12
CA ALA A 382 -4.53 -5.27 -16.58
C ALA A 382 -5.18 -4.18 -17.44
N PRO A 383 -5.76 -4.51 -18.60
CA PRO A 383 -6.42 -3.52 -19.43
C PRO A 383 -7.67 -2.98 -18.73
N VAL A 384 -7.63 -1.73 -18.29
CA VAL A 384 -8.75 -1.00 -17.66
C VAL A 384 -9.58 -0.19 -18.65
N THR A 385 -9.26 -0.26 -19.95
CA THR A 385 -9.87 0.54 -21.01
C THR A 385 -11.34 0.20 -21.30
N SER A 386 -11.82 -0.93 -20.81
CA SER A 386 -13.22 -1.37 -20.93
C SER A 386 -14.08 -1.01 -19.72
N LEU A 387 -13.48 -0.41 -18.68
CA LEU A 387 -14.19 0.01 -17.47
C LEU A 387 -14.91 1.35 -17.70
N SER A 388 -16.03 1.54 -17.00
CA SER A 388 -16.70 2.84 -16.86
C SER A 388 -15.75 3.88 -16.25
N LYS A 389 -16.05 5.17 -16.39
CA LYS A 389 -15.23 6.25 -15.80
C LYS A 389 -15.07 6.11 -14.29
N GLN A 390 -16.15 5.79 -13.55
CA GLN A 390 -16.06 5.56 -12.10
C GLN A 390 -15.19 4.34 -11.76
N SER A 391 -15.38 3.23 -12.48
CA SER A 391 -14.54 2.04 -12.29
C SER A 391 -13.09 2.28 -12.67
N ASN A 392 -12.84 3.08 -13.71
CA ASN A 392 -11.49 3.47 -14.12
C ASN A 392 -10.84 4.34 -13.05
N TYR A 393 -11.56 5.30 -12.46
CA TYR A 393 -11.08 6.09 -11.33
C TYR A 393 -10.69 5.21 -10.13
N LEU A 394 -11.55 4.26 -9.74
CA LEU A 394 -11.22 3.31 -8.67
C LEU A 394 -10.04 2.41 -9.04
N ALA A 395 -9.95 1.93 -10.29
CA ALA A 395 -8.82 1.15 -10.76
C ALA A 395 -7.51 1.95 -10.70
N GLN A 396 -7.55 3.26 -10.99
CA GLN A 396 -6.41 4.14 -10.85
C GLN A 396 -5.98 4.30 -9.39
N ASP A 397 -6.93 4.51 -8.48
CA ASP A 397 -6.68 4.64 -7.04
C ASP A 397 -6.11 3.35 -6.43
N MET A 398 -6.57 2.19 -6.91
CA MET A 398 -6.03 0.87 -6.57
C MET A 398 -4.68 0.53 -7.24
N GLY A 399 -4.09 1.47 -7.97
CA GLY A 399 -2.76 1.30 -8.56
C GLY A 399 -2.70 0.44 -9.82
N MET A 400 -3.83 0.19 -10.49
CA MET A 400 -3.89 -0.59 -11.74
C MET A 400 -3.41 0.19 -12.98
N THR A 401 -2.47 1.14 -12.80
CA THR A 401 -1.97 2.04 -13.85
C THR A 401 -0.50 1.81 -14.11
N THR A 402 -0.04 2.27 -15.27
CA THR A 402 1.39 2.31 -15.61
C THR A 402 2.15 3.42 -14.88
N GLU A 403 1.45 4.36 -14.23
CA GLU A 403 2.08 5.46 -13.48
C GLU A 403 2.52 5.02 -12.09
N TYR A 404 1.76 4.10 -11.48
CA TYR A 404 2.06 3.52 -10.17
C TYR A 404 2.59 2.10 -10.32
N ASP A 405 3.91 1.94 -10.16
CA ASP A 405 4.56 0.63 -10.13
C ASP A 405 5.02 0.36 -8.69
N VAL A 406 4.27 -0.48 -7.96
CA VAL A 406 4.58 -0.78 -6.56
C VAL A 406 5.83 -1.65 -6.39
N ARG A 407 6.16 -2.47 -7.40
CA ARG A 407 7.41 -3.23 -7.43
C ARG A 407 8.62 -2.30 -7.39
N ARG A 408 8.51 -1.09 -7.95
CA ARG A 408 9.58 -0.09 -7.87
C ARG A 408 9.99 0.20 -6.43
N SER A 409 9.02 0.34 -5.53
CA SER A 409 9.29 0.56 -4.10
C SER A 409 10.02 -0.64 -3.51
N PHE A 410 9.53 -1.86 -3.77
CA PHE A 410 10.20 -3.10 -3.34
C PHE A 410 11.66 -3.18 -3.82
N VAL A 411 11.92 -2.94 -5.11
CA VAL A 411 13.27 -2.95 -5.69
C VAL A 411 14.18 -1.89 -5.06
N VAL A 412 13.67 -0.67 -4.82
CA VAL A 412 14.41 0.41 -4.14
C VAL A 412 14.87 -0.02 -2.76
N TYR A 413 14.02 -0.76 -2.01
CA TYR A 413 14.40 -1.28 -0.70
C TYR A 413 15.51 -2.32 -0.80
N GLN A 414 15.43 -3.24 -1.76
CA GLN A 414 16.47 -4.25 -1.96
C GLN A 414 17.82 -3.65 -2.39
N GLU A 415 17.83 -2.62 -3.25
CA GLU A 415 19.04 -1.88 -3.60
C GLU A 415 19.72 -1.27 -2.37
N GLN A 416 18.95 -0.70 -1.45
CA GLN A 416 19.48 -0.06 -0.24
C GLN A 416 19.96 -1.09 0.79
N THR A 417 19.24 -2.19 0.97
CA THR A 417 19.70 -3.32 1.80
C THR A 417 21.03 -3.88 1.27
N GLY A 418 21.14 -4.08 -0.04
CA GLY A 418 22.41 -4.49 -0.67
C GLY A 418 23.52 -3.46 -0.46
N LEU A 419 23.21 -2.16 -0.52
CA LEU A 419 24.18 -1.09 -0.25
C LEU A 419 24.71 -1.16 1.20
N THR A 420 23.85 -1.46 2.19
CA THR A 420 24.27 -1.68 3.59
C THR A 420 25.15 -2.94 3.72
N GLN A 421 24.80 -4.06 3.07
CA GLN A 421 25.62 -5.27 3.05
C GLN A 421 27.02 -5.01 2.44
N ALA A 422 27.08 -4.26 1.34
CA ALA A 422 28.33 -3.86 0.71
C ALA A 422 29.17 -2.92 1.60
N ALA A 423 28.53 -2.02 2.34
CA ALA A 423 29.22 -1.19 3.32
C ALA A 423 29.84 -2.02 4.46
N PHE A 424 29.14 -3.05 4.95
CA PHE A 424 29.69 -3.99 5.92
C PHE A 424 30.89 -4.76 5.36
N ALA A 425 30.81 -5.25 4.13
CA ALA A 425 31.93 -5.92 3.47
C ALA A 425 33.18 -5.02 3.42
N ILE A 426 33.03 -3.74 3.04
CA ILE A 426 34.12 -2.76 3.03
C ILE A 426 34.72 -2.58 4.42
N MET A 427 33.88 -2.37 5.45
CA MET A 427 34.35 -2.18 6.83
C MET A 427 35.09 -3.40 7.37
N ASN A 428 34.72 -4.59 6.93
CA ASN A 428 35.34 -5.85 7.35
C ASN A 428 36.54 -6.24 6.47
N GLY A 429 36.95 -5.40 5.51
CA GLY A 429 38.05 -5.69 4.58
C GLY A 429 37.77 -6.85 3.62
N GLN A 430 36.50 -7.17 3.40
CA GLN A 430 36.04 -8.24 2.51
C GLN A 430 35.84 -7.72 1.08
N GLU A 431 35.71 -8.65 0.13
CA GLU A 431 35.33 -8.30 -1.24
C GLU A 431 33.94 -7.68 -1.26
N ILE A 432 33.79 -6.55 -1.98
CA ILE A 432 32.52 -5.87 -2.11
C ILE A 432 31.60 -6.76 -2.97
N PRO A 433 30.44 -7.20 -2.45
CA PRO A 433 29.52 -8.02 -3.22
C PRO A 433 28.97 -7.23 -4.43
N LEU A 434 28.47 -7.94 -5.43
CA LEU A 434 27.72 -7.31 -6.51
C LEU A 434 26.37 -6.83 -5.99
N ASP A 435 25.84 -5.77 -6.60
CA ASP A 435 24.49 -5.30 -6.34
C ASP A 435 23.48 -6.44 -6.60
N PRO A 436 22.64 -6.81 -5.61
CA PRO A 436 21.77 -7.98 -5.73
C PRO A 436 20.64 -7.77 -6.74
N VAL A 437 20.33 -6.51 -7.08
CA VAL A 437 19.27 -6.16 -8.03
C VAL A 437 19.77 -6.26 -9.47
N TYR A 438 20.90 -5.63 -9.81
CA TYR A 438 21.36 -5.59 -11.21
C TYR A 438 22.56 -6.49 -11.50
N GLY A 439 23.18 -7.07 -10.46
CA GLY A 439 24.41 -7.86 -10.59
C GLY A 439 25.61 -7.01 -11.02
N LEU A 440 25.61 -5.72 -10.69
CA LEU A 440 26.62 -4.76 -11.11
C LEU A 440 27.51 -4.33 -9.92
N PRO A 441 28.78 -3.99 -10.15
CA PRO A 441 29.68 -3.59 -9.07
C PRO A 441 29.30 -2.23 -8.48
N TYR A 442 29.28 -2.11 -7.16
CA TYR A 442 29.11 -0.83 -6.48
C TYR A 442 30.25 0.15 -6.82
N LYS A 443 29.94 1.45 -6.71
CA LYS A 443 30.90 2.52 -6.91
C LYS A 443 31.43 2.98 -5.56
N TRP A 444 32.59 2.47 -5.17
CA TRP A 444 33.28 2.85 -3.94
C TRP A 444 34.32 3.95 -4.20
N ASP A 445 34.21 5.07 -3.48
CA ASP A 445 35.21 6.14 -3.44
C ASP A 445 35.93 6.10 -2.08
N PRO A 446 37.16 5.53 -2.01
CA PRO A 446 37.89 5.40 -0.74
C PRO A 446 38.38 6.74 -0.20
N VAL A 447 38.49 7.78 -1.04
CA VAL A 447 38.95 9.11 -0.62
C VAL A 447 37.83 9.86 0.08
N LYS A 448 36.62 9.82 -0.49
CA LYS A 448 35.43 10.46 0.12
C LYS A 448 34.71 9.59 1.14
N ARG A 449 35.12 8.32 1.21
CA ARG A 449 34.45 7.27 1.98
C ARG A 449 32.96 7.17 1.63
N GLU A 450 32.69 7.14 0.33
CA GLU A 450 31.33 7.12 -0.22
C GLU A 450 31.10 5.87 -1.04
N LEU A 451 30.06 5.11 -0.68
CA LEU A 451 29.56 3.99 -1.45
C LEU A 451 28.29 4.41 -2.20
N ARG A 452 28.22 4.09 -3.49
CA ARG A 452 27.08 4.40 -4.34
C ARG A 452 26.63 3.18 -5.12
N LEU A 453 25.35 3.16 -5.45
CA LEU A 453 24.79 2.17 -6.35
C LEU A 453 25.44 2.24 -7.75
N PRO A 454 25.53 1.10 -8.47
CA PRO A 454 25.93 1.05 -9.88
C PRO A 454 24.96 1.84 -10.77
N ASP A 455 25.33 2.25 -11.99
CA ASP A 455 24.34 2.80 -12.92
C ASP A 455 23.66 1.65 -13.66
N PRO A 456 22.33 1.47 -13.55
CA PRO A 456 21.66 0.39 -14.25
C PRO A 456 21.50 0.72 -15.74
N PRO A 457 21.39 -0.31 -16.60
CA PRO A 457 21.04 -0.12 -18.01
C PRO A 457 19.69 0.60 -18.13
N GLY A 458 19.64 1.70 -18.89
CA GLY A 458 18.42 2.52 -19.02
C GLY A 458 18.26 3.63 -17.97
N GLY A 459 19.16 3.70 -16.99
CA GLY A 459 19.18 4.73 -15.95
C GLY A 459 18.13 4.52 -14.86
N ARG A 460 18.30 5.26 -13.75
CA ARG A 460 17.42 5.20 -12.58
C ARG A 460 16.44 6.39 -12.58
N LYS A 461 15.15 6.11 -12.33
CA LYS A 461 14.13 7.17 -12.15
C LYS A 461 14.11 7.77 -10.73
N TRP A 462 14.92 7.24 -9.80
CA TRP A 462 15.04 7.68 -8.41
C TRP A 462 16.49 7.93 -8.05
N ARG A 463 16.72 8.69 -6.98
CA ARG A 463 18.06 8.96 -6.46
C ARG A 463 18.16 8.43 -5.04
N ILE A 464 19.07 7.47 -4.85
CA ILE A 464 19.52 7.04 -3.53
C ILE A 464 20.80 7.82 -3.22
N ARG A 465 20.87 8.41 -2.02
CA ARG A 465 22.04 9.18 -1.61
C ARG A 465 23.25 8.24 -1.43
N PRO A 466 24.47 8.69 -1.73
CA PRO A 466 25.67 7.94 -1.36
C PRO A 466 25.67 7.62 0.14
N MET A 467 26.02 6.39 0.48
CA MET A 467 26.22 5.97 1.87
C MET A 467 27.63 6.33 2.30
N LYS A 468 27.77 6.94 3.48
CA LYS A 468 29.07 7.14 4.10
C LYS A 468 29.50 5.86 4.81
N VAL A 469 30.72 5.39 4.52
CA VAL A 469 31.27 4.17 5.13
C VAL A 469 32.44 4.57 6.05
N PRO A 470 32.38 4.26 7.35
CA PRO A 470 33.39 4.64 8.35
C PRO A 470 34.82 4.17 8.09
#